data_AF-X6P2Q8-F1
#
_entry.id   AF-X6P2Q8-F1
#
_cell.length_a   1.000
_cell.length_b   1.000
_cell.length_c   1.000
_cell.angle_alpha   90.00
_cell.angle_beta   90.00
_cell.angle_gamma   90.00
#
_symmetry.space_group_name_H-M   'P 1'
#
loop_
_entity.id
_entity.type
_entity.pdbx_description
1 polymer ?
#
loop_
_entity_poly.entity_id
_entity_poly.type
_entity_poly.pdbx_seq_one_letter_code
_entity_poly.pdbx_strand_id
1 'polypeptide(L)'
;MSTEDQNDDENEVEPVKANISLNVDKIIEKLLSVRQEKPGTLVALDESDIEAICQKSRDLFMSQPMLLELEPPLKIVGDIHGQYYDLLRLFEYSGKSVNANYLFLGDYVDRGKQSIESICLLLAYKIRYPENFFLLRGNHECASINRIYGFYDECKRRYTPRLWKRFTDAFNCLPICAIIADKIFAMSTRKHDQTIHIVSLLAFY
;
A
#
# COMPACT_ATOMS: atom_id res chain seq x y z
N MET A 1 -25.13 -64.56 -6.78
CA MET A 1 -25.55 -64.53 -5.38
C MET A 1 -25.09 -63.19 -4.84
N SER A 2 -26.05 -62.30 -4.63
CA SER A 2 -26.02 -61.02 -3.89
C SER A 2 -25.27 -61.18 -2.55
N THR A 3 -24.58 -60.17 -2.02
CA THR A 3 -25.07 -58.92 -1.37
C THR A 3 -23.94 -57.85 -1.38
N GLU A 4 -24.14 -56.58 -1.75
CA GLU A 4 -24.70 -55.44 -0.99
C GLU A 4 -24.10 -55.19 0.42
N ASP A 5 -23.39 -54.06 0.54
CA ASP A 5 -23.19 -53.13 1.69
C ASP A 5 -22.65 -51.82 1.03
N GLN A 6 -23.41 -50.72 0.85
CA GLN A 6 -23.69 -49.62 1.80
C GLN A 6 -22.48 -49.24 2.69
N ASN A 7 -22.08 -48.00 2.95
CA ASN A 7 -22.32 -46.63 2.48
C ASN A 7 -21.34 -45.76 3.33
N ASP A 8 -21.29 -44.45 3.07
CA ASP A 8 -20.91 -43.37 4.00
C ASP A 8 -19.44 -42.86 4.07
N ASP A 9 -19.35 -41.55 3.79
CA ASP A 9 -18.38 -40.53 4.23
C ASP A 9 -16.90 -40.70 3.78
N GLU A 10 -16.23 -39.71 3.19
CA GLU A 10 -16.17 -38.31 3.56
C GLU A 10 -15.93 -37.43 2.31
N ASN A 11 -16.93 -36.64 1.91
CA ASN A 11 -16.66 -35.44 1.12
C ASN A 11 -16.18 -34.37 2.12
N GLU A 12 -14.86 -34.27 2.30
CA GLU A 12 -14.26 -33.09 2.93
C GLU A 12 -14.58 -31.86 2.07
N VAL A 13 -15.65 -31.17 2.46
CA VAL A 13 -15.95 -29.83 1.97
C VAL A 13 -14.89 -28.91 2.56
N GLU A 14 -13.85 -28.63 1.79
CA GLU A 14 -12.87 -27.60 2.14
C GLU A 14 -13.61 -26.31 2.53
N PRO A 15 -13.21 -25.64 3.64
CA PRO A 15 -13.93 -24.49 4.12
C PRO A 15 -13.82 -23.37 3.08
N VAL A 16 -14.97 -23.05 2.48
CA VAL A 16 -15.19 -21.87 1.64
C VAL A 16 -14.57 -20.68 2.36
N LYS A 17 -13.42 -20.20 1.86
CA LYS A 17 -12.76 -19.00 2.37
C LYS A 17 -13.81 -17.91 2.44
N ALA A 18 -14.20 -17.52 3.64
CA ALA A 18 -15.12 -16.42 3.87
C ALA A 18 -14.53 -15.21 3.16
N ASN A 19 -15.12 -14.83 2.02
CA ASN A 19 -14.85 -13.57 1.35
C ASN A 19 -15.37 -12.49 2.30
N ILE A 20 -14.53 -12.09 3.25
CA ILE A 20 -14.76 -10.91 4.07
C ILE A 20 -14.86 -9.76 3.08
N SER A 21 -16.08 -9.26 2.89
CA SER A 21 -16.34 -8.10 2.04
C SER A 21 -15.67 -6.88 2.70
N LEU A 22 -14.43 -6.60 2.29
CA LEU A 22 -13.67 -5.46 2.78
C LEU A 22 -14.38 -4.17 2.37
N ASN A 23 -14.89 -3.43 3.36
CA ASN A 23 -15.46 -2.11 3.13
C ASN A 23 -14.36 -1.04 3.17
N VAL A 24 -13.69 -0.88 2.03
CA VAL A 24 -12.55 0.04 1.86
C VAL A 24 -12.97 1.49 2.10
N ASP A 25 -14.18 1.88 1.68
CA ASP A 25 -14.66 3.26 1.83
C ASP A 25 -14.77 3.65 3.32
N LYS A 26 -15.29 2.75 4.17
CA LYS A 26 -15.34 2.98 5.62
C LYS A 26 -13.95 3.13 6.25
N ILE A 27 -12.97 2.37 5.78
CA ILE A 27 -11.60 2.45 6.30
C ILE A 27 -10.96 3.79 5.88
N ILE A 28 -11.16 4.21 4.64
CA ILE A 28 -10.71 5.53 4.16
C ILE A 28 -11.37 6.64 4.99
N GLU A 29 -12.69 6.60 5.19
CA GLU A 29 -13.41 7.59 6.01
C GLU A 29 -12.85 7.68 7.43
N LYS A 30 -12.61 6.53 8.07
CA LYS A 30 -12.03 6.44 9.41
C LYS A 30 -10.60 6.98 9.48
N LEU A 31 -9.79 6.75 8.45
CA LEU A 31 -8.45 7.30 8.34
C LEU A 31 -8.50 8.83 8.15
N LEU A 32 -9.41 9.32 7.30
CA LEU A 32 -9.55 10.75 7.03
C LEU A 32 -10.21 11.53 8.18
N SER A 33 -10.92 10.88 9.11
CA SER A 33 -11.66 11.56 10.18
C SER A 33 -10.75 12.32 11.14
N VAL A 34 -9.51 11.86 11.36
CA VAL A 34 -8.54 12.51 12.26
C VAL A 34 -7.84 13.74 11.65
N ARG A 35 -8.22 14.14 10.43
CA ARG A 35 -7.61 15.28 9.73
C ARG A 35 -7.70 16.60 10.49
N GLN A 36 -8.81 16.84 11.20
CA GLN A 36 -9.00 18.05 12.01
C GLN A 36 -8.49 17.91 13.45
N GLU A 37 -8.07 16.71 13.83
CA GLU A 37 -7.54 16.42 15.16
C GLU A 37 -6.08 16.88 15.28
N LYS A 38 -5.58 16.90 16.51
CA LYS A 38 -4.18 17.27 16.79
C LYS A 38 -3.22 16.31 16.07
N PRO A 39 -2.18 16.82 15.38
CA PRO A 39 -1.14 15.98 14.77
C PRO A 39 -0.57 14.95 15.77
N GLY A 40 -0.49 13.69 15.34
CA GLY A 40 -0.12 12.57 16.18
C GLY A 40 -1.30 11.76 16.75
N THR A 41 -2.55 12.17 16.49
CA THR A 41 -3.72 11.37 16.88
C THR A 41 -3.73 10.06 16.09
N LEU A 42 -3.71 8.94 16.81
CA LEU A 42 -3.70 7.61 16.22
C LEU A 42 -5.09 7.20 15.75
N VAL A 43 -5.16 6.47 14.64
CA VAL A 43 -6.39 5.86 14.16
C VAL A 43 -6.46 4.43 14.68
N ALA A 44 -7.54 4.09 15.38
CA ALA A 44 -7.79 2.71 15.79
C ALA A 44 -8.33 1.92 14.59
N LEU A 45 -7.48 1.20 13.88
CA LEU A 45 -7.90 0.26 12.84
C LEU A 45 -7.96 -1.14 13.42
N ASP A 46 -8.90 -1.96 12.95
CA ASP A 46 -8.97 -3.35 13.39
C ASP A 46 -7.89 -4.15 12.65
N GLU A 47 -7.19 -5.05 13.35
CA GLU A 47 -6.09 -5.82 12.76
C GLU A 47 -6.57 -6.64 11.54
N SER A 48 -7.80 -7.17 11.59
CA SER A 48 -8.42 -7.88 10.47
C SER A 48 -8.59 -7.01 9.22
N ASP A 49 -8.93 -5.73 9.39
CA ASP A 49 -9.09 -4.79 8.28
C ASP A 49 -7.73 -4.51 7.64
N ILE A 50 -6.69 -4.34 8.46
CA ILE A 50 -5.32 -4.13 7.97
C ILE A 50 -4.81 -5.38 7.23
N GLU A 51 -5.02 -6.57 7.78
CA GLU A 51 -4.65 -7.83 7.12
C GLU A 51 -5.37 -7.97 5.77
N ALA A 52 -6.67 -7.65 5.70
CA ALA A 52 -7.46 -7.69 4.48
C ALA A 52 -7.00 -6.66 3.43
N ILE A 53 -6.65 -5.43 3.85
CA ILE A 53 -6.04 -4.43 2.96
C ILE A 53 -4.71 -4.93 2.39
N CYS A 54 -3.84 -5.50 3.23
CA CYS A 54 -2.55 -6.03 2.77
C CYS A 54 -2.75 -7.15 1.74
N GLN A 55 -3.67 -8.09 2.01
CA GLN A 55 -3.94 -9.20 1.11
C GLN A 55 -4.50 -8.71 -0.24
N LYS A 56 -5.51 -7.83 -0.21
CA LYS A 56 -6.17 -7.37 -1.43
C LYS A 56 -5.27 -6.47 -2.28
N SER A 57 -4.46 -5.60 -1.64
CA SER A 57 -3.47 -4.79 -2.34
C SER A 57 -2.36 -5.64 -2.95
N ARG A 58 -1.87 -6.67 -2.24
CA ARG A 58 -0.92 -7.66 -2.77
C ARG A 58 -1.44 -8.30 -4.05
N ASP A 59 -2.66 -8.81 -4.03
CA ASP A 59 -3.25 -9.50 -5.19
C ASP A 59 -3.41 -8.54 -6.39
N LEU A 60 -3.74 -7.28 -6.11
CA LEU A 60 -3.82 -6.22 -7.11
C LEU A 60 -2.44 -5.88 -7.69
N PHE A 61 -1.40 -5.74 -6.87
CA PHE A 61 -0.05 -5.50 -7.38
C PHE A 61 0.47 -6.66 -8.23
N MET A 62 0.18 -7.92 -7.84
CA MET A 62 0.54 -9.10 -8.62
C MET A 62 -0.19 -9.19 -9.96
N SER A 63 -1.36 -8.55 -10.08
CA SER A 63 -2.09 -8.44 -11.34
C SER A 63 -1.58 -7.34 -12.27
N GLN A 64 -0.76 -6.42 -11.75
CA GLN A 64 -0.17 -5.30 -12.48
C GLN A 64 1.30 -5.58 -12.84
N PRO A 65 1.83 -4.99 -13.91
CA PRO A 65 3.24 -5.16 -14.27
C PRO A 65 4.17 -4.51 -13.23
N MET A 66 5.36 -5.09 -13.06
CA MET A 66 6.39 -4.54 -12.16
C MET A 66 6.99 -3.21 -12.67
N LEU A 67 6.88 -2.98 -13.98
CA LEU A 67 7.15 -1.72 -14.67
C LEU A 67 5.80 -1.13 -15.07
N LEU A 68 5.39 -0.03 -14.44
CA LEU A 68 4.11 0.62 -14.75
C LEU A 68 4.29 1.55 -15.95
N GLU A 69 3.34 1.52 -16.89
CA GLU A 69 3.25 2.47 -18.00
C GLU A 69 2.08 3.42 -17.71
N LEU A 70 2.36 4.71 -17.54
CA LEU A 70 1.42 5.69 -17.02
C LEU A 70 1.27 6.89 -17.96
N GLU A 71 0.07 7.44 -18.04
CA GLU A 71 -0.24 8.61 -18.84
C GLU A 71 -0.56 9.86 -17.97
N PRO A 72 -0.13 11.06 -18.37
CA PRO A 72 -0.56 12.30 -17.75
C PRO A 72 -2.05 12.57 -18.01
N PRO A 73 -2.71 13.38 -17.16
CA PRO A 73 -2.16 14.10 -16.01
C PRO A 73 -2.04 13.22 -14.77
N LEU A 74 -0.89 13.26 -14.09
CA LEU A 74 -0.70 12.63 -12.78
C LEU A 74 0.20 13.47 -11.86
N LYS A 75 0.04 13.26 -10.55
CA LYS A 75 0.81 13.92 -9.50
C LYS A 75 1.84 12.95 -8.94
N ILE A 76 3.11 13.35 -8.99
CA ILE A 76 4.21 12.54 -8.46
C ILE A 76 4.50 12.98 -7.02
N VAL A 77 4.56 12.04 -6.10
CA VAL A 77 4.81 12.27 -4.67
C VAL A 77 6.03 11.46 -4.23
N GLY A 78 6.97 12.11 -3.55
CA GLY A 78 8.16 11.47 -2.99
C GLY A 78 7.90 10.82 -1.62
N ASP A 79 8.96 10.75 -0.82
CA ASP A 79 9.00 10.06 0.47
C ASP A 79 7.96 10.61 1.47
N ILE A 80 7.34 9.70 2.24
CA ILE A 80 6.35 10.04 3.27
C ILE A 80 6.89 9.75 4.67
N HIS A 81 7.65 8.66 4.86
CA HIS A 81 8.27 8.27 6.13
C HIS A 81 7.35 8.41 7.36
N GLY A 82 6.13 7.89 7.28
CA GLY A 82 5.18 7.92 8.40
C GLY A 82 4.72 9.33 8.83
N GLN A 83 4.91 10.36 8.01
CA GLN A 83 4.38 11.72 8.20
C GLN A 83 2.91 11.81 7.78
N TYR A 84 2.05 11.09 8.51
CA TYR A 84 0.65 10.89 8.16
C TYR A 84 -0.15 12.20 7.97
N TYR A 85 0.06 13.20 8.83
CA TYR A 85 -0.65 14.47 8.73
C TYR A 85 -0.23 15.30 7.51
N ASP A 86 1.02 15.17 7.06
CA ASP A 86 1.48 15.83 5.84
C ASP A 86 0.89 15.15 4.60
N LEU A 87 0.73 13.82 4.64
CA LEU A 87 -0.02 13.06 3.62
C LEU A 87 -1.50 13.51 3.55
N LEU A 88 -2.17 13.68 4.69
CA LEU A 88 -3.55 14.18 4.74
C LEU A 88 -3.67 15.58 4.13
N ARG A 89 -2.73 16.47 4.44
CA ARG A 89 -2.67 17.82 3.85
C ARG A 89 -2.41 17.76 2.35
N LEU A 90 -1.54 16.88 1.87
CA LEU A 90 -1.28 16.70 0.44
C LEU A 90 -2.55 16.36 -0.33
N PHE A 91 -3.40 15.47 0.22
CA PHE A 91 -4.69 15.15 -0.36
C PHE A 91 -5.68 16.31 -0.29
N GLU A 92 -5.64 17.12 0.77
CA GLU A 92 -6.46 18.33 0.88
C GLU A 92 -6.08 19.39 -0.16
N TYR A 93 -4.79 19.73 -0.28
CA TYR A 93 -4.27 20.68 -1.27
C TYR A 93 -4.51 20.22 -2.70
N SER A 94 -4.49 18.91 -2.91
CA SER A 94 -4.77 18.34 -4.21
C SER A 94 -6.24 18.46 -4.65
N GLY A 95 -7.11 18.90 -3.74
CA GLY A 95 -8.54 19.02 -3.94
C GLY A 95 -9.24 17.66 -3.90
N LYS A 96 -10.54 17.66 -3.59
CA LYS A 96 -11.47 16.53 -3.74
C LYS A 96 -11.66 16.10 -5.21
N SER A 97 -10.65 16.25 -6.06
CA SER A 97 -10.68 15.70 -7.41
C SER A 97 -10.63 14.20 -7.27
N VAL A 98 -11.80 13.58 -7.29
CA VAL A 98 -12.03 12.13 -7.37
C VAL A 98 -11.30 11.52 -8.58
N ASN A 99 -10.71 12.35 -9.46
CA ASN A 99 -10.08 12.00 -10.71
C ASN A 99 -8.59 12.41 -10.80
N ALA A 100 -7.93 12.81 -9.70
CA ALA A 100 -6.50 13.08 -9.76
C ALA A 100 -5.71 11.75 -9.75
N ASN A 101 -4.89 11.52 -10.77
CA ASN A 101 -3.98 10.37 -10.77
C ASN A 101 -2.76 10.67 -9.88
N TYR A 102 -2.30 9.67 -9.13
CA TYR A 102 -1.13 9.78 -8.24
C TYR A 102 -0.12 8.68 -8.52
N LEU A 103 1.16 9.05 -8.49
CA LEU A 103 2.28 8.14 -8.44
C LEU A 103 3.13 8.46 -7.22
N PHE A 104 3.20 7.53 -6.27
CA PHE A 104 4.11 7.65 -5.13
C PHE A 104 5.38 6.84 -5.37
N LEU A 105 6.52 7.44 -5.05
CA LEU A 105 7.85 6.91 -5.37
C LEU A 105 8.46 5.98 -4.30
N GLY A 106 7.70 5.62 -3.25
CA GLY A 106 8.15 4.73 -2.19
C GLY A 106 8.43 5.45 -0.87
N ASP A 107 9.11 4.75 0.04
CA ASP A 107 9.52 5.25 1.36
C ASP A 107 8.33 5.79 2.18
N TYR A 108 7.34 4.93 2.33
CA TYR A 108 6.08 5.19 3.03
C TYR A 108 6.22 5.08 4.55
N VAL A 109 7.02 4.11 4.98
CA VAL A 109 7.17 3.70 6.38
C VAL A 109 8.53 4.11 6.95
N ASP A 110 8.71 3.85 8.24
CA ASP A 110 9.89 4.19 9.06
C ASP A 110 10.08 5.68 9.33
N ARG A 111 10.97 6.00 10.28
CA ARG A 111 11.38 7.35 10.75
C ARG A 111 10.28 8.22 11.37
N GLY A 112 9.05 8.14 10.87
CA GLY A 112 7.87 8.81 11.41
C GLY A 112 7.20 8.04 12.54
N LYS A 113 6.14 8.65 13.08
CA LYS A 113 5.41 8.14 14.25
C LYS A 113 4.11 7.40 13.90
N GLN A 114 3.65 7.51 12.65
CA GLN A 114 2.35 7.02 12.18
C GLN A 114 2.50 6.30 10.83
N SER A 115 3.46 5.36 10.76
CA SER A 115 3.73 4.63 9.53
C SER A 115 2.55 3.73 9.15
N ILE A 116 1.88 3.13 10.14
CA ILE A 116 0.74 2.23 9.91
C ILE A 116 -0.42 3.01 9.27
N GLU A 117 -0.79 4.18 9.78
CA GLU A 117 -1.85 4.99 9.18
C GLU A 117 -1.50 5.43 7.75
N SER A 118 -0.26 5.89 7.53
CA SER A 118 0.22 6.28 6.21
C SER A 118 0.08 5.14 5.20
N ILE A 119 0.65 3.97 5.50
CA ILE A 119 0.61 2.87 4.54
C ILE A 119 -0.80 2.29 4.36
N CYS A 120 -1.60 2.20 5.43
CA CYS A 120 -2.99 1.74 5.33
C CYS A 120 -3.82 2.67 4.43
N LEU A 121 -3.65 3.99 4.54
CA LEU A 121 -4.36 4.94 3.69
C LEU A 121 -3.96 4.79 2.22
N LEU A 122 -2.65 4.68 1.93
CA LEU A 122 -2.14 4.49 0.58
C LEU A 122 -2.65 3.18 -0.05
N LEU A 123 -2.59 2.06 0.68
CA LEU A 123 -3.10 0.78 0.19
C LEU A 123 -4.62 0.79 0.02
N ALA A 124 -5.37 1.45 0.91
CA ALA A 124 -6.81 1.59 0.77
C ALA A 124 -7.18 2.40 -0.50
N TYR A 125 -6.47 3.51 -0.77
CA TYR A 125 -6.64 4.26 -2.02
C TYR A 125 -6.26 3.43 -3.25
N LYS A 126 -5.18 2.63 -3.18
CA LYS A 126 -4.81 1.71 -4.27
C LYS A 126 -5.92 0.71 -4.60
N ILE A 127 -6.54 0.13 -3.57
CA ILE A 127 -7.66 -0.82 -3.77
C ILE A 127 -8.89 -0.09 -4.33
N ARG A 128 -9.15 1.14 -3.88
CA ARG A 128 -10.33 1.90 -4.29
C ARG A 128 -10.22 2.46 -5.71
N TYR A 129 -9.01 2.82 -6.14
CA TYR A 129 -8.71 3.44 -7.43
C TYR A 129 -7.49 2.77 -8.10
N PRO A 130 -7.60 1.47 -8.50
CA PRO A 130 -6.49 0.69 -9.06
C PRO A 130 -5.77 1.33 -10.25
N GLU A 131 -6.53 2.05 -11.08
CA GLU A 131 -6.10 2.65 -12.35
C GLU A 131 -5.74 4.13 -12.25
N ASN A 132 -5.91 4.74 -11.07
CA ASN A 132 -5.60 6.16 -10.85
C ASN A 132 -4.57 6.37 -9.74
N PHE A 133 -4.34 5.37 -8.90
CA PHE A 133 -3.44 5.46 -7.76
C PHE A 133 -2.33 4.42 -7.90
N PHE A 134 -1.08 4.87 -7.94
CA PHE A 134 0.09 4.03 -8.20
C PHE A 134 1.12 4.19 -7.10
N LEU A 135 1.67 3.06 -6.66
CA LEU A 135 2.63 2.97 -5.57
C LEU A 135 3.85 2.19 -6.07
N LEU A 136 5.03 2.82 -5.99
CA LEU A 136 6.30 2.17 -6.27
C LEU A 136 6.98 1.72 -4.99
N ARG A 137 7.82 0.70 -5.11
CA ARG A 137 8.60 0.18 -4.00
C ARG A 137 9.78 1.09 -3.69
N GLY A 138 9.86 1.58 -2.46
CA GLY A 138 11.05 2.22 -1.91
C GLY A 138 11.95 1.24 -1.17
N ASN A 139 13.07 1.75 -0.65
CA ASN A 139 14.00 0.92 0.11
C ASN A 139 13.52 0.61 1.53
N HIS A 140 12.66 1.46 2.09
CA HIS A 140 12.00 1.21 3.38
C HIS A 140 10.86 0.18 3.27
N GLU A 141 10.37 -0.13 2.07
CA GLU A 141 9.44 -1.25 1.81
C GLU A 141 10.20 -2.61 1.69
N CYS A 142 11.22 -2.79 2.52
CA CYS A 142 12.02 -4.01 2.60
C CYS A 142 12.20 -4.43 4.07
N ALA A 143 11.97 -5.71 4.35
CA ALA A 143 12.00 -6.27 5.70
C ALA A 143 13.32 -6.03 6.46
N SER A 144 14.46 -6.02 5.75
CA SER A 144 15.76 -5.79 6.38
C SER A 144 15.94 -4.35 6.86
N ILE A 145 15.30 -3.38 6.19
CA ILE A 145 15.38 -1.96 6.51
C ILE A 145 14.34 -1.62 7.56
N ASN A 146 13.06 -1.91 7.30
CA ASN A 146 11.97 -1.49 8.18
C ASN A 146 11.89 -2.24 9.52
N ARG A 147 12.69 -3.30 9.66
CA ARG A 147 12.94 -3.94 10.95
C ARG A 147 13.79 -3.10 11.89
N ILE A 148 14.71 -2.29 11.34
CA ILE A 148 15.70 -1.52 12.12
C ILE A 148 15.23 -0.07 12.29
N TYR A 149 14.53 0.49 11.30
CA TYR A 149 14.20 1.92 11.24
C TYR A 149 12.82 2.31 11.78
N GLY A 150 12.11 1.37 12.41
CA GLY A 150 11.00 1.66 13.33
C GLY A 150 9.67 0.99 13.00
N PHE A 151 9.40 0.60 11.75
CA PHE A 151 8.08 0.06 11.39
C PHE A 151 7.76 -1.27 12.09
N TYR A 152 8.74 -2.16 12.24
CA TYR A 152 8.56 -3.40 13.00
C TYR A 152 8.18 -3.12 14.46
N ASP A 153 8.87 -2.17 15.10
CA ASP A 153 8.59 -1.79 16.50
C ASP A 153 7.22 -1.12 16.62
N GLU A 154 6.81 -0.32 15.63
CA GLU A 154 5.46 0.27 15.58
C GLU A 154 4.38 -0.82 15.50
N CYS A 155 4.53 -1.78 14.59
CA CYS A 155 3.61 -2.92 14.45
C CYS A 155 3.56 -3.76 15.72
N LYS A 156 4.72 -4.09 16.30
CA LYS A 156 4.81 -4.89 17.54
C LYS A 156 4.18 -4.18 18.73
N ARG A 157 4.33 -2.86 18.83
CA ARG A 157 3.81 -2.07 19.96
C ARG A 157 2.29 -1.89 19.90
N ARG A 158 1.73 -1.74 18.69
CA ARG A 158 0.31 -1.38 18.50
C ARG A 158 -0.59 -2.56 18.18
N TYR A 159 -0.06 -3.58 17.52
CA TYR A 159 -0.78 -4.75 17.06
C TYR A 159 0.06 -5.99 17.38
N THR A 160 0.43 -6.76 16.35
CA THR A 160 1.24 -7.96 16.50
C THR A 160 2.44 -7.96 15.55
N PRO A 161 3.52 -8.71 15.88
CA PRO A 161 4.60 -8.97 14.94
C PRO A 161 4.16 -9.75 13.68
N ARG A 162 3.01 -10.43 13.72
CA ARG A 162 2.43 -11.13 12.57
C ARG A 162 1.96 -10.13 11.51
N LEU A 163 1.37 -9.01 11.94
CA LEU A 163 0.93 -7.94 11.05
C LEU A 163 2.09 -7.37 10.22
N TRP A 164 3.26 -7.18 10.82
CA TRP A 164 4.46 -6.74 10.10
C TRP A 164 4.86 -7.70 8.97
N LYS A 165 4.70 -9.01 9.17
CA LYS A 165 4.94 -9.99 8.11
C LYS A 165 3.94 -9.83 6.96
N ARG A 166 2.67 -9.55 7.26
CA ARG A 166 1.64 -9.28 6.24
C ARG A 166 1.95 -8.04 5.41
N PHE A 167 2.41 -6.96 6.05
CA PHE A 167 2.92 -5.80 5.32
C PHE A 167 4.13 -6.14 4.45
N THR A 168 5.07 -6.92 4.98
CA THR A 168 6.24 -7.39 4.22
C THR A 168 5.83 -8.17 2.97
N ASP A 169 4.85 -9.07 3.08
CA ASP A 169 4.33 -9.84 1.95
C ASP A 169 3.72 -8.93 0.88
N ALA A 170 2.98 -7.88 1.28
CA ALA A 170 2.43 -6.89 0.36
C ALA A 170 3.53 -6.03 -0.30
N PHE A 171 4.51 -5.58 0.48
CA PHE A 171 5.64 -4.78 -0.01
C PHE A 171 6.50 -5.52 -1.02
N ASN A 172 6.63 -6.83 -0.88
CA ASN A 172 7.38 -7.65 -1.84
C ASN A 172 6.75 -7.70 -3.23
N CYS A 173 5.47 -7.36 -3.35
CA CYS A 173 4.74 -7.34 -4.62
C CYS A 173 4.65 -5.94 -5.24
N LEU A 174 5.15 -4.89 -4.58
CA LEU A 174 5.09 -3.53 -5.12
C LEU A 174 5.88 -3.41 -6.45
N PRO A 175 5.33 -2.73 -7.47
CA PRO A 175 6.06 -2.35 -8.68
C PRO A 175 7.33 -1.57 -8.36
N ILE A 176 8.40 -1.75 -9.15
CA ILE A 176 9.72 -1.15 -8.87
C ILE A 176 9.87 0.22 -9.52
N CYS A 177 9.30 0.39 -10.72
CA CYS A 177 9.47 1.60 -11.51
C CYS A 177 8.23 1.89 -12.36
N ALA A 178 8.17 3.11 -12.88
CA ALA A 178 7.16 3.55 -13.83
C ALA A 178 7.80 4.33 -14.98
N ILE A 179 7.21 4.24 -16.16
CA ILE A 179 7.45 5.11 -17.30
C ILE A 179 6.21 5.99 -17.47
N ILE A 180 6.39 7.29 -17.59
CA ILE A 180 5.33 8.27 -17.79
C ILE A 180 5.44 8.86 -19.19
N ALA A 181 4.37 8.75 -19.99
CA ALA A 181 4.27 9.24 -21.36
C ALA A 181 5.46 8.85 -22.25
N ASP A 182 5.98 7.62 -22.09
CA ASP A 182 7.18 7.09 -22.76
C ASP A 182 8.45 7.96 -22.66
N LYS A 183 8.47 8.91 -21.72
CA LYS A 183 9.51 9.96 -21.65
C LYS A 183 10.17 10.07 -20.30
N ILE A 184 9.42 9.85 -19.22
CA ILE A 184 9.92 10.04 -17.86
C ILE A 184 10.02 8.68 -17.21
N PHE A 185 11.24 8.27 -16.87
CA PHE A 185 11.47 7.09 -16.05
C PHE A 185 11.49 7.50 -14.57
N ALA A 186 10.67 6.84 -13.76
CA ALA A 186 10.52 7.08 -12.32
C ALA A 186 10.81 5.80 -11.53
N MET A 187 11.71 5.90 -10.55
CA MET A 187 12.03 4.81 -9.62
C MET A 187 12.47 5.37 -8.27
N SER A 188 12.33 4.57 -7.21
CA SER A 188 12.95 4.89 -5.92
C SER A 188 14.45 4.61 -5.97
N THR A 189 15.29 5.53 -5.50
CA THR A 189 16.75 5.32 -5.43
C THR A 189 17.27 5.48 -4.01
N ARG A 190 18.17 4.58 -3.59
CA ARG A 190 18.89 4.70 -2.32
C ARG A 190 20.02 5.72 -2.46
N LYS A 191 19.90 6.86 -1.77
CA LYS A 191 20.90 7.43 -0.82
C LYS A 191 20.83 8.96 -0.81
N HIS A 192 20.69 9.49 0.41
CA HIS A 192 21.27 10.72 0.98
C HIS A 192 21.20 12.07 0.25
N ASP A 193 21.09 12.10 -1.06
CA ASP A 193 20.61 13.21 -1.85
C ASP A 193 19.17 12.90 -2.25
N GLN A 194 18.28 13.87 -2.02
CA GLN A 194 16.88 13.85 -2.42
C GLN A 194 16.70 13.93 -3.94
N THR A 195 17.54 13.22 -4.71
CA THR A 195 17.47 13.20 -6.15
C THR A 195 16.45 12.14 -6.54
N ILE A 196 15.19 12.58 -6.64
CA ILE A 196 14.24 11.92 -7.52
C ILE A 196 14.89 11.96 -8.92
N HIS A 197 15.43 10.83 -9.37
CA HIS A 197 15.78 10.69 -10.77
C HIS A 197 14.48 10.54 -11.57
N ILE A 198 13.78 11.65 -11.77
CA ILE A 198 12.94 11.86 -12.95
C ILE A 198 13.97 11.99 -14.07
N VAL A 199 14.39 10.85 -14.62
CA VAL A 199 15.13 10.87 -15.86
C VAL A 199 14.10 11.17 -16.91
N SER A 200 13.90 12.46 -17.20
CA SER A 200 13.38 12.84 -18.49
C SER A 200 14.40 12.33 -19.52
N LEU A 201 14.02 11.35 -20.33
CA LEU A 201 14.70 11.00 -21.58
C LEU A 201 14.55 12.15 -22.61
N LEU A 202 14.71 13.40 -22.18
CA LEU A 202 14.94 14.57 -23.03
C LEU A 202 16.42 14.96 -22.99
N ALA A 203 17.31 13.97 -23.00
CA ALA A 203 18.67 14.17 -23.44
C ALA A 203 18.76 13.67 -24.88
N PHE A 204 18.91 14.61 -25.82
CA PHE A 204 19.21 14.44 -27.24
C PHE A 204 18.06 14.03 -28.18
N TYR A 205 17.30 15.01 -28.66
CA TYR A 205 17.15 15.31 -30.10
C TYR A 205 16.86 16.80 -30.28
#